data_AF-A0A9J6QWF2-F1
#
_entry.id   AF-A0A9J6QWF2-F1
#
_cell.length_a   1.000
_cell.length_b   1.000
_cell.length_c   1.000
_cell.angle_alpha   90.00
_cell.angle_beta   90.00
_cell.angle_gamma   90.00
#
_symmetry.space_group_name_H-M   'P 1'
#
loop_
_entity.id
_entity.type
_entity.pdbx_description
1 polymer ?
#
loop_
_entity_poly.entity_id
_entity_poly.type
_entity_poly.pdbx_seq_one_letter_code
_entity_poly.pdbx_strand_id
1 'polypeptide(L)'
;MFKYAFIENVPGSSPETYSFVYENDESYSLVTGTSSFEMTEELAKKLDQEGYDLIDLCGDFDDEAVAKLSKSFTGEMGITHADYLPDELVKIEALDSLKEYGIVIVMDGVEVTQKFSLKSEECNTYVRFTKDLDAAKAAAKELVSLGVDFIELCSYFDKEKTQAVIGAIEGKVPVGSCGDLA
;
A
#
# COMPACT_ATOMS: atom_id res chain seq x y z
N MET A 1 13.81 -1.84 15.14
CA MET A 1 12.97 -2.59 14.19
C MET A 1 11.69 -1.81 14.00
N PHE A 2 11.52 -1.26 12.80
CA PHE A 2 10.35 -0.49 12.41
C PHE A 2 9.18 -1.44 12.14
N LYS A 3 8.01 -1.16 12.69
CA LYS A 3 6.79 -1.95 12.49
C LYS A 3 5.81 -1.21 11.60
N TYR A 4 5.59 -1.78 10.44
CA TYR A 4 4.78 -1.19 9.37
C TYR A 4 3.57 -2.05 9.05
N ALA A 5 2.44 -1.42 8.79
CA ALA A 5 1.27 -2.11 8.23
C ALA A 5 0.82 -1.44 6.95
N PHE A 6 0.54 -2.27 5.95
CA PHE A 6 -0.19 -1.90 4.75
C PHE A 6 -1.59 -2.51 4.83
N ILE A 7 -2.62 -1.68 4.80
CA ILE A 7 -4.02 -2.13 4.92
C ILE A 7 -4.80 -1.65 3.69
N GLU A 8 -5.34 -2.61 2.94
CA GLU A 8 -6.23 -2.36 1.82
C GLU A 8 -7.68 -2.72 2.15
N ASN A 9 -8.64 -2.01 1.55
CA ASN A 9 -10.03 -2.40 1.59
C ASN A 9 -10.30 -3.45 0.50
N VAL A 10 -10.59 -4.68 0.92
CA VAL A 10 -10.90 -5.80 0.03
C VAL A 10 -12.20 -6.44 0.51
N PRO A 11 -13.30 -6.33 -0.27
CA PRO A 11 -14.57 -6.93 0.10
C PRO A 11 -14.43 -8.42 0.45
N GLY A 12 -15.12 -8.85 1.50
CA GLY A 12 -15.10 -10.24 1.97
C GLY A 12 -13.78 -10.73 2.59
N SER A 13 -12.73 -9.91 2.63
CA SER A 13 -11.43 -10.28 3.20
C SER A 13 -11.28 -9.84 4.65
N SER A 14 -10.41 -10.55 5.38
CA SER A 14 -10.01 -10.20 6.75
C SER A 14 -8.53 -10.49 6.98
N PRO A 15 -7.91 -9.95 8.04
CA PRO A 15 -6.52 -10.27 8.36
C PRO A 15 -6.23 -11.75 8.57
N GLU A 16 -7.21 -12.56 8.94
CA GLU A 16 -7.06 -14.01 9.10
C GLU A 16 -7.02 -14.76 7.77
N THR A 17 -7.59 -14.18 6.72
CA THR A 17 -7.82 -14.85 5.42
C THR A 17 -7.02 -14.24 4.28
N TYR A 18 -6.60 -12.98 4.44
CA TYR A 18 -5.96 -12.18 3.41
C TYR A 18 -4.84 -11.33 4.04
N SER A 19 -3.79 -12.00 4.53
CA SER A 19 -2.61 -11.32 5.05
C SER A 19 -1.34 -12.14 4.91
N PHE A 20 -0.21 -11.45 5.01
CA PHE A 20 1.08 -12.06 5.31
C PHE A 20 1.95 -11.08 6.09
N VAL A 21 3.01 -11.61 6.70
CA VAL A 21 4.06 -10.82 7.34
C VAL A 21 5.36 -11.05 6.60
N TYR A 22 6.08 -9.96 6.33
CA TYR A 22 7.48 -9.99 5.91
C TYR A 22 8.34 -9.29 6.98
N GLU A 23 9.39 -9.97 7.41
CA GLU A 23 10.31 -9.49 8.45
C GLU A 23 11.76 -9.60 7.97
N ASN A 24 12.56 -8.60 8.30
CA ASN A 24 14.01 -8.58 8.15
C ASN A 24 14.64 -7.95 9.41
N ASP A 25 15.96 -7.76 9.43
CA ASP A 25 16.68 -7.25 10.61
C ASP A 25 16.28 -5.80 11.00
N GLU A 26 15.77 -5.01 10.06
CA GLU A 26 15.42 -3.59 10.24
C GLU A 26 13.91 -3.36 10.41
N SER A 27 13.07 -4.22 9.83
CA SER A 27 11.62 -3.99 9.70
C SER A 27 10.78 -5.26 9.87
N TYR A 28 9.59 -5.08 10.45
CA TYR A 28 8.52 -6.06 10.53
C TYR A 28 7.29 -5.49 9.83
N SER A 29 6.72 -6.19 8.86
CA SER A 29 5.70 -5.61 7.99
C SER A 29 4.52 -6.52 7.73
N LEU A 30 3.35 -6.07 8.16
CA LEU A 30 2.07 -6.69 7.89
C LEU A 30 1.51 -6.11 6.58
N VAL A 31 1.06 -6.98 5.69
CA VAL A 31 0.21 -6.58 4.56
C VAL A 31 -1.09 -7.35 4.66
N THR A 32 -2.21 -6.64 4.63
CA THR A 32 -3.51 -7.24 4.90
C THR A 32 -4.67 -6.52 4.24
N GLY A 33 -5.75 -7.27 3.99
CA GLY A 33 -7.05 -6.74 3.60
C GLY A 33 -8.02 -6.67 4.76
N THR A 34 -8.92 -5.69 4.73
CA THR A 34 -10.10 -5.59 5.61
C THR A 34 -11.36 -5.34 4.78
N SER A 35 -12.51 -5.82 5.24
CA SER A 35 -13.78 -5.69 4.49
C SER A 35 -14.70 -4.57 4.97
N SER A 36 -14.32 -3.84 6.01
CA SER A 36 -15.13 -2.76 6.58
C SER A 36 -14.30 -1.80 7.40
N PHE A 37 -14.76 -0.55 7.50
CA PHE A 37 -14.14 0.46 8.35
C PHE A 37 -14.05 0.02 9.82
N GLU A 38 -15.08 -0.65 10.36
CA GLU A 38 -15.06 -1.16 11.74
C GLU A 38 -13.92 -2.19 11.94
N MET A 39 -13.70 -3.06 10.96
CA MET A 39 -12.60 -4.02 11.00
C MET A 39 -11.25 -3.32 10.92
N THR A 40 -11.11 -2.33 10.03
CA THR A 40 -9.91 -1.49 9.93
C THR A 40 -9.63 -0.76 11.25
N GLU A 41 -10.68 -0.24 11.90
CA GLU A 41 -10.58 0.48 13.17
C GLU A 41 -10.11 -0.43 14.31
N GLU A 42 -10.69 -1.63 14.45
CA GLU A 42 -10.26 -2.60 15.46
C GLU A 42 -8.84 -3.12 15.20
N LEU A 43 -8.47 -3.29 13.92
CA LEU A 43 -7.10 -3.62 13.55
C LEU A 43 -6.12 -2.49 13.92
N ALA A 44 -6.44 -1.22 13.61
CA ALA A 44 -5.59 -0.08 13.95
C ALA A 44 -5.36 0.03 15.46
N LYS A 45 -6.41 -0.17 16.28
CA LYS A 45 -6.29 -0.23 17.76
C LYS A 45 -5.32 -1.32 18.22
N LYS A 46 -5.41 -2.50 17.61
CA LYS A 46 -4.54 -3.63 17.92
C LYS A 46 -3.09 -3.34 17.51
N LEU A 47 -2.87 -2.77 16.33
CA LEU A 47 -1.54 -2.42 15.84
C LEU A 47 -0.85 -1.37 16.73
N ASP A 48 -1.60 -0.37 17.22
CA ASP A 48 -1.10 0.60 18.21
C ASP A 48 -0.64 -0.09 19.51
N GLN A 49 -1.46 -1.01 20.04
CA GLN A 49 -1.12 -1.79 21.24
C GLN A 49 0.10 -2.71 21.03
N GLU A 50 0.29 -3.20 19.81
CA GLU A 50 1.46 -4.00 19.41
C GLU A 50 2.70 -3.15 19.10
N GLY A 51 2.57 -1.82 19.15
CA GLY A 51 3.64 -0.85 18.94
C GLY A 51 4.05 -0.72 17.47
N TYR A 52 3.08 -0.72 16.55
CA TYR A 52 3.34 -0.35 15.15
C TYR A 52 3.68 1.13 15.04
N ASP A 53 4.59 1.46 14.14
CA ASP A 53 5.08 2.82 13.92
C ASP A 53 4.28 3.54 12.83
N LEU A 54 3.77 2.81 11.83
CA LEU A 54 3.08 3.40 10.68
C LEU A 54 2.06 2.44 10.04
N ILE A 55 0.92 3.00 9.65
CA ILE A 55 -0.09 2.38 8.79
C ILE A 55 -0.20 3.18 7.48
N ASP A 56 0.01 2.52 6.35
CA ASP A 56 -0.43 3.00 5.05
C ASP A 56 -1.79 2.37 4.73
N LEU A 57 -2.83 3.21 4.63
CA LEU A 57 -4.16 2.84 4.17
C LEU A 57 -4.23 2.97 2.64
N CYS A 58 -4.80 1.98 1.97
CA CYS A 58 -4.78 1.91 0.51
C CYS A 58 -6.13 1.43 -0.03
N GLY A 59 -6.40 1.73 -1.30
CA GLY A 59 -7.74 1.60 -1.88
C GLY A 59 -8.60 2.85 -1.67
N ASP A 60 -9.80 2.68 -1.09
CA ASP A 60 -10.83 3.74 -1.01
C ASP A 60 -10.80 4.58 0.28
N PHE A 61 -9.71 4.51 1.06
CA PHE A 61 -9.54 5.34 2.26
C PHE A 61 -9.18 6.79 1.88
N ASP A 62 -9.74 7.75 2.60
CA ASP A 62 -9.55 9.18 2.39
C ASP A 62 -9.13 9.92 3.69
N ASP A 63 -8.99 11.24 3.58
CA ASP A 63 -8.69 12.14 4.71
C ASP A 63 -9.68 11.97 5.89
N GLU A 64 -10.97 11.73 5.60
CA GLU A 64 -11.98 11.53 6.65
C GLU A 64 -11.73 10.20 7.38
N ALA A 65 -11.43 9.15 6.63
CA ALA A 65 -11.11 7.84 7.18
C ALA A 65 -9.86 7.91 8.07
N VAL A 66 -8.79 8.57 7.60
CA VAL A 66 -7.58 8.80 8.40
C VAL A 66 -7.93 9.60 9.67
N ALA A 67 -8.61 10.74 9.55
CA ALA A 67 -8.96 11.57 10.69
C ALA A 67 -9.86 10.86 11.72
N LYS A 68 -10.64 9.88 11.29
CA LYS A 68 -11.48 9.06 12.17
C LYS A 68 -10.66 7.94 12.83
N LEU A 69 -9.85 7.21 12.08
CA LEU A 69 -9.00 6.13 12.60
C LEU A 69 -7.95 6.65 13.58
N SER A 70 -7.36 7.82 13.33
CA SER A 70 -6.40 8.46 14.25
C SER A 70 -6.98 8.78 15.64
N LYS A 71 -8.31 8.85 15.78
CA LYS A 71 -8.96 9.05 17.08
C LYS A 71 -9.16 7.75 17.85
N SER A 72 -8.95 6.62 17.20
CA SER A 72 -9.24 5.30 17.74
C SER A 72 -8.05 4.69 18.49
N PHE A 73 -6.86 5.25 18.33
CA PHE A 73 -5.65 4.85 19.04
C PHE A 73 -4.97 6.04 19.72
N THR A 74 -4.07 5.77 20.68
CA THR A 74 -3.49 6.81 21.54
C THR A 74 -1.97 6.92 21.45
N GLY A 75 -1.30 5.97 20.81
CA GLY A 75 0.14 6.02 20.58
C GLY A 75 0.53 7.01 19.50
N GLU A 76 1.81 6.98 19.16
CA GLU A 76 2.43 7.87 18.16
C GLU A 76 2.44 7.25 16.74
N MET A 77 1.71 6.14 16.55
CA MET A 77 1.61 5.45 15.26
C MET A 77 1.14 6.41 14.17
N GLY A 78 1.94 6.55 13.12
CA GLY A 78 1.57 7.30 11.93
C GLY A 78 0.46 6.59 11.16
N ILE A 79 -0.38 7.36 10.47
CA ILE A 79 -1.37 6.81 9.55
C ILE A 79 -1.52 7.74 8.35
N THR A 80 -1.43 7.18 7.16
CA THR A 80 -1.53 7.88 5.87
C THR A 80 -2.48 7.11 4.95
N HIS A 81 -2.98 7.73 3.90
CA HIS A 81 -3.74 7.04 2.86
C HIS A 81 -3.12 7.29 1.47
N ALA A 82 -3.41 6.40 0.52
CA ALA A 82 -3.02 6.61 -0.87
C ALA A 82 -3.77 7.81 -1.48
N ASP A 83 -3.01 8.66 -2.17
CA ASP A 83 -3.52 9.76 -2.99
C ASP A 83 -3.03 9.62 -4.43
N TYR A 84 -3.71 10.32 -5.33
CA TYR A 84 -3.42 10.32 -6.76
C TYR A 84 -3.15 11.73 -7.27
N LEU A 85 -2.13 11.86 -8.13
CA LEU A 85 -1.97 13.06 -8.93
C LEU A 85 -3.18 13.23 -9.86
N PRO A 86 -3.58 14.47 -10.23
CA PRO A 86 -4.82 14.69 -10.98
C PRO A 86 -4.98 13.84 -12.25
N ASP A 87 -3.91 13.68 -13.03
CA ASP A 87 -3.93 12.87 -14.25
C ASP A 87 -4.04 11.36 -13.96
N GLU A 88 -3.50 10.90 -12.83
CA GLU A 88 -3.60 9.50 -12.40
C GLU A 88 -4.97 9.20 -11.78
N LEU A 89 -5.59 10.19 -11.11
CA LEU A 89 -6.96 10.10 -10.60
C LEU A 89 -7.95 9.86 -11.74
N VAL A 90 -7.81 10.60 -12.85
CA VAL A 90 -8.66 10.39 -14.05
C VAL A 90 -8.48 8.97 -14.63
N LYS A 91 -7.28 8.39 -14.55
CA LYS A 91 -7.03 7.03 -15.04
C LYS A 91 -7.67 5.98 -14.15
N ILE A 92 -7.56 6.11 -12.82
CA ILE A 92 -8.15 5.13 -11.90
C ILE A 92 -9.68 5.16 -11.93
N GLU A 93 -10.28 6.36 -12.04
CA GLU A 93 -11.74 6.51 -12.21
C GLU A 93 -12.25 5.91 -13.53
N ALA A 94 -11.38 5.77 -14.52
CA ALA A 94 -11.70 5.20 -15.83
C ALA A 94 -11.49 3.67 -15.90
N LEU A 95 -11.00 3.03 -14.83
CA LEU A 95 -10.81 1.58 -14.83
C LEU A 95 -12.14 0.84 -14.71
N ASP A 96 -12.32 -0.18 -15.56
CA ASP A 96 -13.47 -1.09 -15.50
C ASP A 96 -13.28 -2.19 -14.43
N SER A 97 -12.06 -2.34 -13.89
CA SER A 97 -11.69 -3.36 -12.91
C SER A 97 -10.56 -2.88 -12.01
N LEU A 98 -10.63 -3.26 -10.74
CA LEU A 98 -9.59 -3.08 -9.73
C LEU A 98 -9.10 -4.45 -9.22
N LYS A 99 -9.16 -5.46 -10.09
CA LYS A 99 -9.01 -6.87 -9.70
C LYS A 99 -7.56 -7.25 -9.46
N GLU A 100 -6.64 -6.72 -10.27
CA GLU A 100 -5.22 -7.02 -10.22
C GLU A 100 -4.48 -5.78 -9.69
N TYR A 101 -4.08 -5.79 -8.43
CA TYR A 101 -3.54 -4.64 -7.73
C TYR A 101 -2.05 -4.80 -7.43
N GLY A 102 -1.23 -3.85 -7.88
CA GLY A 102 0.20 -3.80 -7.57
C GLY A 102 0.53 -2.92 -6.36
N ILE A 103 1.41 -3.38 -5.47
CA ILE A 103 1.95 -2.58 -4.39
C ILE A 103 3.48 -2.58 -4.46
N VAL A 104 4.08 -1.40 -4.31
CA VAL A 104 5.53 -1.26 -4.13
C VAL A 104 5.84 -0.58 -2.81
N ILE A 105 6.60 -1.27 -1.97
CA ILE A 105 7.03 -0.80 -0.65
C ILE A 105 8.55 -0.66 -0.68
N VAL A 106 9.07 0.52 -0.36
CA VAL A 106 10.51 0.71 -0.10
C VAL A 106 10.75 0.54 1.39
N MET A 107 11.74 -0.28 1.74
CA MET A 107 11.98 -0.69 3.11
C MET A 107 13.44 -0.99 3.37
N ASP A 108 13.93 -0.53 4.52
CA ASP A 108 15.27 -0.82 5.01
C ASP A 108 15.46 -2.32 5.27
N GLY A 109 16.68 -2.81 5.12
CA GLY A 109 17.02 -4.23 5.30
C GLY A 109 16.67 -5.12 4.08
N VAL A 110 16.04 -4.59 3.03
CA VAL A 110 15.84 -5.31 1.77
C VAL A 110 17.12 -5.24 0.92
N GLU A 111 17.72 -6.37 0.59
CA GLU A 111 18.88 -6.41 -0.34
C GLU A 111 18.47 -6.72 -1.78
N VAL A 112 17.50 -7.64 -1.92
CA VAL A 112 16.93 -8.11 -3.19
C VAL A 112 15.43 -7.97 -3.09
N THR A 113 14.78 -7.50 -4.18
CA THR A 113 13.33 -7.33 -4.22
C THR A 113 12.61 -8.62 -3.84
N GLN A 114 11.83 -8.56 -2.75
CA GLN A 114 10.98 -9.66 -2.32
C GLN A 114 9.61 -9.55 -2.95
N LYS A 115 9.00 -10.69 -3.23
CA LYS A 115 7.75 -10.78 -4.01
C LYS A 115 6.75 -11.63 -3.26
N PHE A 116 5.57 -11.07 -3.04
CA PHE A 116 4.46 -11.76 -2.40
C PHE A 116 3.18 -11.55 -3.21
N SER A 117 2.17 -12.36 -2.91
CA SER A 117 0.83 -12.17 -3.44
C SER A 117 -0.23 -12.61 -2.45
N LEU A 118 -1.30 -11.83 -2.34
CA LEU A 118 -2.56 -12.20 -1.72
C LEU A 118 -3.60 -12.39 -2.83
N LYS A 119 -4.44 -13.41 -2.72
CA LYS A 119 -5.41 -13.75 -3.78
C LYS A 119 -6.77 -14.04 -3.18
N SER A 120 -7.80 -13.46 -3.77
CA SER A 120 -9.20 -13.65 -3.39
C SER A 120 -10.09 -13.61 -4.64
N GLU A 121 -11.39 -13.83 -4.47
CA GLU A 121 -12.36 -13.64 -5.54
C GLU A 121 -12.54 -12.16 -5.92
N GLU A 122 -12.26 -11.23 -5.00
CA GLU A 122 -12.49 -9.79 -5.17
C GLU A 122 -11.25 -9.04 -5.66
N CYS A 123 -10.08 -9.28 -5.05
CA CYS A 123 -8.81 -8.64 -5.42
C CYS A 123 -7.64 -9.62 -5.35
N ASN A 124 -6.70 -9.49 -6.30
CA ASN A 124 -5.39 -10.14 -6.30
C ASN A 124 -4.33 -9.05 -6.10
N THR A 125 -3.67 -9.07 -4.96
CA THR A 125 -2.67 -8.07 -4.60
C THR A 125 -1.26 -8.62 -4.79
N TYR A 126 -0.43 -7.95 -5.57
CA TYR A 126 0.97 -8.31 -5.83
C TYR A 126 1.91 -7.31 -5.16
N VAL A 127 2.61 -7.77 -4.12
CA VAL A 127 3.45 -6.90 -3.30
C VAL A 127 4.91 -7.03 -3.67
N ARG A 128 5.62 -5.91 -3.75
CA ARG A 128 7.05 -5.83 -3.99
C ARG A 128 7.72 -5.00 -2.90
N PHE A 129 8.47 -5.66 -2.03
CA PHE A 129 9.38 -4.97 -1.11
C PHE A 129 10.69 -4.72 -1.82
N THR A 130 11.13 -3.47 -1.82
CA THR A 130 12.27 -2.97 -2.58
C THR A 130 13.17 -2.14 -1.68
N LYS A 131 14.44 -2.02 -2.07
CA LYS A 131 15.45 -1.35 -1.25
C LYS A 131 15.54 0.16 -1.49
N ASP A 132 15.13 0.61 -2.67
CA ASP A 132 15.28 1.98 -3.15
C ASP A 132 14.37 2.25 -4.35
N LEU A 133 14.40 3.50 -4.81
CA LEU A 133 13.63 3.97 -5.96
C LEU A 133 13.99 3.24 -7.27
N ASP A 134 15.24 2.82 -7.49
CA ASP A 134 15.64 2.12 -8.70
C ASP A 134 15.03 0.71 -8.75
N ALA A 135 15.08 -0.01 -7.62
CA ALA A 135 14.40 -1.29 -7.45
C ALA A 135 12.88 -1.13 -7.54
N ALA A 136 12.31 -0.04 -7.01
CA ALA A 136 10.88 0.26 -7.12
C ALA A 136 10.43 0.46 -8.58
N LYS A 137 11.18 1.23 -9.38
CA LYS A 137 10.91 1.40 -10.82
C LYS A 137 10.97 0.08 -11.58
N ALA A 138 11.93 -0.79 -11.23
CA ALA A 138 12.02 -2.13 -11.83
C ALA A 138 10.83 -3.01 -11.43
N ALA A 139 10.43 -2.96 -10.15
CA ALA A 139 9.26 -3.67 -9.63
C ALA A 139 7.95 -3.20 -10.30
N ALA A 140 7.76 -1.90 -10.48
CA ALA A 140 6.59 -1.35 -11.16
C ALA A 140 6.49 -1.83 -12.62
N LYS A 141 7.61 -1.87 -13.35
CA LYS A 141 7.66 -2.44 -14.71
C LYS A 141 7.27 -3.92 -14.73
N GLU A 142 7.74 -4.68 -13.75
CA GLU A 142 7.36 -6.09 -13.60
C GLU A 142 5.86 -6.23 -13.33
N LEU A 143 5.30 -5.44 -12.41
CA LEU A 143 3.87 -5.46 -12.09
C LEU A 143 3.02 -5.15 -13.34
N VAL A 144 3.39 -4.13 -14.12
CA VAL A 144 2.72 -3.84 -15.41
C VAL A 144 2.83 -5.03 -16.38
N SER A 145 3.97 -5.72 -16.43
CA SER A 145 4.13 -6.92 -17.28
C SER A 145 3.28 -8.11 -16.81
N LEU A 146 2.91 -8.16 -15.53
CA LEU A 146 1.99 -9.14 -14.96
C LEU A 146 0.53 -8.81 -15.26
N GLY A 147 0.24 -7.59 -15.75
CA GLY A 147 -1.10 -7.14 -16.08
C GLY A 147 -1.89 -6.65 -14.88
N VAL A 148 -1.24 -5.97 -13.92
CA VAL A 148 -1.98 -5.23 -12.88
C VAL A 148 -2.79 -4.09 -13.52
N ASP A 149 -3.94 -3.79 -12.93
CA ASP A 149 -4.84 -2.71 -13.33
C ASP A 149 -4.33 -1.35 -12.83
N PHE A 150 -3.72 -1.31 -11.63
CA PHE A 150 -3.19 -0.12 -10.99
C PHE A 150 -2.05 -0.45 -10.02
N ILE A 151 -1.31 0.58 -9.59
CA ILE A 151 -0.23 0.46 -8.60
C ILE A 151 -0.39 1.50 -7.49
N GLU A 152 -0.19 1.11 -6.23
CA GLU A 152 0.00 2.06 -5.13
C GLU A 152 1.37 1.89 -4.48
N LEU A 153 1.91 3.00 -4.01
CA LEU A 153 3.25 3.13 -3.46
C LEU A 153 3.17 3.50 -1.98
N CYS A 154 4.04 2.92 -1.15
CA CYS A 154 4.08 3.28 0.28
C CYS A 154 4.46 4.76 0.51
N SER A 155 4.38 5.19 1.77
CA SER A 155 4.67 6.55 2.24
C SER A 155 6.09 7.08 1.97
N TYR A 156 7.03 6.24 1.52
CA TYR A 156 8.36 6.68 1.03
C TYR A 156 8.29 7.61 -0.20
N PHE A 157 7.25 7.46 -1.02
CA PHE A 157 7.16 8.06 -2.36
C PHE A 157 6.47 9.43 -2.35
N ASP A 158 7.23 10.49 -2.08
CA ASP A 158 6.76 11.85 -2.38
C ASP A 158 6.42 12.03 -3.88
N LYS A 159 5.88 13.20 -4.22
CA LYS A 159 5.53 13.60 -5.58
C LYS A 159 6.59 13.31 -6.64
N GLU A 160 7.86 13.66 -6.37
CA GLU A 160 8.95 13.49 -7.35
C GLU A 160 9.25 12.00 -7.56
N LYS A 161 9.29 11.23 -6.47
CA LYS A 161 9.52 9.78 -6.54
C LYS A 161 8.35 9.05 -7.22
N THR A 162 7.12 9.45 -6.93
CA THR A 162 5.91 8.94 -7.57
C THR A 162 5.93 9.22 -9.08
N GLN A 163 6.24 10.44 -9.50
CA GLN A 163 6.42 10.79 -10.91
C GLN A 163 7.54 9.98 -11.58
N ALA A 164 8.63 9.69 -10.87
CA ALA A 164 9.71 8.86 -11.40
C ALA A 164 9.26 7.41 -11.64
N VAL A 165 8.38 6.85 -10.80
CA VAL A 165 7.77 5.52 -11.02
C VAL A 165 6.81 5.56 -12.21
N ILE A 166 5.91 6.55 -12.27
CA ILE A 166 4.98 6.76 -13.40
C ILE A 166 5.76 6.84 -14.72
N GLY A 167 6.81 7.65 -14.77
CA GLY A 167 7.66 7.80 -15.94
C GLY A 167 8.37 6.50 -16.33
N ALA A 168 8.82 5.71 -15.35
CA ALA A 168 9.48 4.43 -15.60
C ALA A 168 8.56 3.40 -16.25
N ILE A 169 7.26 3.43 -15.96
CA ILE A 169 6.27 2.55 -16.59
C ILE A 169 5.58 3.20 -17.79
N GLU A 170 6.04 4.36 -18.24
CA GLU A 170 5.45 5.12 -19.36
C GLU A 170 3.97 5.45 -19.14
N GLY A 171 3.56 5.62 -17.88
CA GLY A 171 2.18 5.94 -17.49
C GLY A 171 1.13 4.88 -17.88
N LYS A 172 1.53 3.62 -18.06
CA LYS A 172 0.70 2.52 -18.57
C LYS A 172 -0.51 2.16 -17.69
N VAL A 173 -0.38 2.30 -16.38
CA VAL A 173 -1.45 2.08 -15.39
C VAL A 173 -1.46 3.25 -14.41
N PRO A 174 -2.60 3.58 -13.78
CA PRO A 174 -2.65 4.59 -12.73
C PRO A 174 -1.72 4.23 -11.57
N VAL A 175 -1.07 5.26 -11.01
CA VAL A 175 -0.21 5.14 -9.84
C VAL A 175 -0.64 6.11 -8.73
N GLY A 176 -0.94 5.56 -7.55
CA GLY A 176 -1.18 6.30 -6.32
C GLY A 176 -0.01 6.18 -5.33
N SER A 177 0.01 7.01 -4.29
CA SER A 177 1.00 6.92 -3.22
C SER A 177 0.48 7.40 -1.88
N CYS A 178 0.90 6.74 -0.80
CA CYS A 178 0.71 7.21 0.58
C CYS A 178 1.72 8.29 1.02
N GLY A 179 2.62 8.73 0.13
CA GLY A 179 3.56 9.81 0.40
C GLY A 179 2.96 11.19 0.14
N ASP A 180 3.73 12.24 0.46
CA ASP A 180 3.29 13.62 0.24
C ASP A 180 3.29 13.99 -1.27
N LEU A 181 2.09 14.23 -1.81
CA LEU A 181 1.88 14.61 -3.22
C LEU A 181 1.62 16.11 -3.43
N ALA A 182 1.62 16.92 -2.37
CA ALA A 182 1.36 18.37 -2.44
C ALA A 182 2.37 19.11 -3.33
#